data_AF-A0A5B8B253-F1
#
_entry.id   AF-A0A5B8B253-F1
#
_cell.length_a   1.000
_cell.length_b   1.000
_cell.length_c   1.000
_cell.angle_alpha   90.00
_cell.angle_beta   90.00
_cell.angle_gamma   90.00
#
_symmetry.space_group_name_H-M   'P 1'
#
loop_
_entity.id
_entity.type
_entity.pdbx_description
1 polymer ?
#
loop_
_entity_poly.entity_id
_entity_poly.type
_entity_poly.pdbx_seq_one_letter_code
_entity_poly.pdbx_strand_id
1 'polypeptide(L)'
;MQLYTLPGSPNSRKAVAVIRHLGLTVDIRALDFARGETRTPAFLALNRNGMVPVLVDGDFVLWESNAICGYLADKAGDASLYPRELKIRADVNRWLYWEQAHFNRAFGTLIFESIIKPKFGMGQPSQGLVDFCLEETGVRARVLDAHLAGRDTLVGDAVTIADYAMVCLEAYRGATAFGWTPFANINRYFDSIRQTEAWVKAAPPETTVAVPDLIPA
;
A
#
# COMPACT_ATOMS: atom_id res chain seq x y z
N MET A 1 -8.95 18.71 4.74
CA MET A 1 -8.79 17.24 4.87
C MET A 1 -7.61 16.94 5.78
N GLN A 2 -7.73 15.94 6.65
CA GLN A 2 -6.65 15.39 7.48
C GLN A 2 -6.54 13.87 7.24
N LEU A 3 -5.33 13.34 7.11
CA LEU A 3 -5.05 11.91 6.94
C LEU A 3 -4.22 11.40 8.11
N TYR A 4 -4.75 10.45 8.87
CA TYR A 4 -4.00 9.73 9.89
C TYR A 4 -3.29 8.54 9.27
N THR A 5 -2.00 8.38 9.59
CA THR A 5 -1.10 7.40 8.97
C THR A 5 -0.21 6.73 10.02
N LEU A 6 0.47 5.65 9.64
CA LEU A 6 1.64 5.13 10.37
C LEU A 6 2.87 5.13 9.46
N PRO A 7 4.04 5.57 9.95
CA PRO A 7 5.31 5.37 9.25
C PRO A 7 5.53 3.90 8.91
N GLY A 8 5.97 3.63 7.67
CA GLY A 8 6.20 2.27 7.16
C GLY A 8 4.95 1.53 6.68
N SER A 9 3.72 1.95 7.04
CA SER A 9 2.50 1.27 6.58
C SER A 9 2.34 1.37 5.05
N PRO A 10 2.33 0.25 4.29
CA PRO A 10 2.09 0.28 2.84
C PRO A 10 0.74 0.93 2.49
N ASN A 11 -0.29 0.63 3.29
CA ASN A 11 -1.63 1.20 3.11
C ASN A 11 -1.66 2.71 3.33
N SER A 12 -0.88 3.24 4.28
CA SER A 12 -0.76 4.69 4.48
C SER A 12 -0.02 5.35 3.33
N ARG A 13 1.09 4.73 2.86
CA ARG A 13 1.88 5.21 1.73
C ARG A 13 1.05 5.34 0.46
N LYS A 14 0.13 4.40 0.23
CA LYS A 14 -0.83 4.42 -0.89
C LYS A 14 -1.63 5.71 -0.94
N ALA A 15 -2.31 6.04 0.17
CA ALA A 15 -3.12 7.25 0.26
C ALA A 15 -2.27 8.53 0.15
N VAL A 16 -1.10 8.56 0.80
CA VAL A 16 -0.17 9.70 0.71
C VAL A 16 0.31 9.91 -0.73
N ALA A 17 0.62 8.84 -1.45
CA ALA A 17 1.03 8.92 -2.84
C ALA A 17 -0.09 9.48 -3.72
N VAL A 18 -1.32 9.00 -3.57
CA VAL A 18 -2.46 9.55 -4.32
C VAL A 18 -2.72 11.02 -4.00
N ILE A 19 -2.64 11.43 -2.73
CA ILE A 19 -2.75 12.85 -2.34
C ILE A 19 -1.73 13.72 -3.08
N ARG A 20 -0.47 13.28 -3.11
CA ARG A 20 0.62 14.01 -3.75
C ARG A 20 0.51 14.03 -5.27
N HIS A 21 0.11 12.91 -5.89
CA HIS A 21 -0.15 12.85 -7.32
C HIS A 21 -1.20 13.89 -7.73
N LEU A 22 -2.28 13.98 -6.97
CA LEU A 22 -3.40 14.88 -7.24
C LEU A 22 -3.12 16.33 -6.83
N GLY A 23 -1.95 16.63 -6.25
CA GLY A 23 -1.62 17.98 -5.75
C GLY A 23 -2.53 18.46 -4.62
N LEU A 24 -3.16 17.56 -3.87
CA LEU A 24 -4.11 17.92 -2.82
C LEU A 24 -3.40 18.40 -1.55
N THR A 25 -3.91 19.49 -0.97
CA THR A 25 -3.47 19.96 0.35
C THR A 25 -4.21 19.20 1.45
N VAL A 26 -3.56 18.19 2.02
CA VAL A 26 -4.09 17.37 3.12
C VAL A 26 -3.11 17.42 4.29
N ASP A 27 -3.60 17.67 5.49
CA ASP A 27 -2.79 17.58 6.71
C ASP A 27 -2.52 16.10 7.02
N ILE A 28 -1.26 15.66 6.90
CA ILE A 28 -0.88 14.25 7.14
C ILE A 28 -0.34 14.12 8.55
N ARG A 29 -1.11 13.48 9.43
CA ARG A 29 -0.72 13.17 10.80
C ARG A 29 -0.18 11.75 10.90
N ALA A 30 1.12 11.61 11.12
CA ALA A 30 1.73 10.33 11.48
C ALA A 30 1.45 10.01 12.95
N LEU A 31 0.88 8.84 13.20
CA LEU A 31 0.65 8.30 14.53
C LEU A 31 1.87 7.51 15.02
N ASP A 32 1.94 7.32 16.33
CA ASP A 32 2.95 6.49 16.98
C ASP A 32 2.40 5.08 17.27
N PHE A 33 2.94 4.09 16.55
CA PHE A 33 2.59 2.68 16.74
C PHE A 33 3.06 2.13 18.09
N ALA A 34 4.26 2.51 18.55
CA ALA A 34 4.84 2.02 19.80
C ALA A 34 4.07 2.56 21.01
N ARG A 35 3.53 3.78 20.92
CA ARG A 35 2.64 4.35 21.94
C ARG A 35 1.20 3.86 21.85
N GLY A 36 0.89 2.98 20.90
CA GLY A 36 -0.45 2.42 20.73
C GLY A 36 -1.51 3.46 20.35
N GLU A 37 -1.14 4.52 19.62
CA GLU A 37 -2.07 5.62 19.33
C GLU A 37 -3.30 5.16 18.54
N THR A 38 -3.17 4.11 17.72
CA THR A 38 -4.27 3.49 16.97
C THR A 38 -5.27 2.73 17.86
N ARG A 39 -4.98 2.58 19.16
CA ARG A 39 -5.83 1.93 20.15
C ARG A 39 -6.43 2.91 21.17
N THR A 40 -6.14 4.20 21.06
CA THR A 40 -6.73 5.22 21.92
C THR A 40 -8.24 5.35 21.67
N PRO A 41 -9.07 5.68 22.68
CA PRO A 41 -10.50 5.91 22.48
C PRO A 41 -10.79 6.96 21.40
N ALA A 42 -9.98 8.02 21.32
CA ALA A 42 -10.11 9.08 20.33
C ALA A 42 -9.90 8.55 18.90
N PHE A 43 -8.89 7.71 18.66
CA PHE A 43 -8.67 7.14 17.33
C PHE A 43 -9.70 6.06 16.99
N LEU A 44 -10.08 5.22 17.96
CA LEU A 44 -11.11 4.20 17.76
C LEU A 44 -12.50 4.79 17.47
N ALA A 45 -12.76 6.03 17.89
CA ALA A 45 -13.95 6.77 17.50
C ALA A 45 -13.96 7.12 16.00
N LEU A 46 -12.78 7.29 15.37
CA LEU A 46 -12.65 7.50 13.93
C LEU A 46 -12.68 6.17 13.15
N ASN A 47 -11.96 5.15 13.63
CA ASN A 47 -11.93 3.83 13.02
C ASN A 47 -11.86 2.73 14.09
N ARG A 48 -12.98 2.03 14.31
CA ARG A 48 -13.09 0.96 15.30
C ARG A 48 -12.17 -0.24 15.03
N ASN A 49 -11.69 -0.40 13.81
CA ASN A 49 -10.69 -1.42 13.47
C ASN A 49 -9.32 -1.12 14.12
N GLY A 50 -9.05 0.15 14.47
CA GLY A 50 -7.75 0.61 14.96
C GLY A 50 -6.65 0.47 13.90
N MET A 51 -7.02 0.70 12.64
CA MET A 51 -6.14 0.58 11.47
C MET A 51 -5.98 1.93 10.76
N VAL A 52 -4.87 2.07 10.05
CA VAL A 52 -4.57 3.23 9.20
C VAL A 52 -4.48 2.81 7.73
N PRO A 53 -4.70 3.73 6.77
CA PRO A 53 -5.01 5.15 6.95
C PRO A 53 -6.46 5.44 7.32
N VAL A 54 -6.70 6.64 7.85
CA VAL A 54 -8.04 7.22 8.05
C VAL A 54 -8.04 8.65 7.52
N LEU A 55 -8.94 8.97 6.61
CA LEU A 55 -9.17 10.31 6.07
C LEU A 55 -10.34 10.96 6.82
N VAL A 56 -10.17 12.22 7.21
CA VAL A 56 -11.22 13.10 7.75
C VAL A 56 -11.38 14.28 6.79
N ASP A 57 -12.59 14.46 6.26
CA ASP A 57 -12.97 15.56 5.40
C ASP A 57 -14.26 16.22 5.92
N GLY A 58 -14.10 17.25 6.76
CA GLY A 58 -15.21 17.82 7.51
C GLY A 58 -15.83 16.77 8.45
N ASP A 59 -17.14 16.56 8.34
CA ASP A 59 -17.88 15.56 9.12
C ASP A 59 -17.78 14.14 8.54
N PHE A 60 -17.14 13.98 7.37
CA PHE A 60 -16.98 12.68 6.72
C PHE A 60 -15.69 12.01 7.15
N VAL A 61 -15.80 10.80 7.72
CA VAL A 61 -14.67 9.97 8.12
C VAL A 61 -14.64 8.72 7.25
N LEU A 62 -13.52 8.47 6.57
CA LEU A 62 -13.34 7.34 5.67
C LEU A 62 -12.09 6.54 6.05
N TRP A 63 -12.27 5.23 6.22
CA TRP A 63 -11.21 4.24 6.38
C TRP A 63 -11.25 3.26 5.20
N GLU A 64 -10.27 2.35 5.12
CA GLU A 64 -9.86 1.58 3.92
C GLU A 64 -9.06 2.40 2.90
N SER A 65 -7.79 2.00 2.71
CA SER A 65 -6.86 2.72 1.83
C SER A 65 -7.32 2.80 0.37
N ASN A 66 -7.90 1.72 -0.18
CA ASN A 66 -8.39 1.70 -1.56
C ASN A 66 -9.62 2.60 -1.73
N ALA A 67 -10.53 2.63 -0.75
CA ALA A 67 -11.67 3.54 -0.75
C ALA A 67 -11.23 5.01 -0.67
N ILE A 68 -10.25 5.31 0.19
CA ILE A 68 -9.65 6.66 0.29
C ILE A 68 -9.04 7.08 -1.05
N CYS A 69 -8.29 6.19 -1.73
CA CYS A 69 -7.68 6.53 -3.03
C CYS A 69 -8.73 6.84 -4.10
N GLY A 70 -9.77 6.01 -4.22
CA GLY A 70 -10.88 6.26 -5.15
C GLY A 70 -11.62 7.56 -4.83
N TYR A 71 -11.91 7.81 -3.54
CA TYR A 71 -12.55 9.05 -3.09
C TYR A 71 -11.75 10.29 -3.46
N LEU A 72 -10.43 10.28 -3.20
CA LEU A 72 -9.56 11.42 -3.51
C LEU A 72 -9.49 11.68 -5.02
N ALA A 73 -9.37 10.63 -5.84
CA ALA A 73 -9.35 10.74 -7.30
C ALA A 73 -10.68 11.33 -7.84
N ASP A 74 -11.82 10.78 -7.39
CA ASP A 74 -13.14 11.27 -7.81
C ASP A 74 -13.38 12.71 -7.30
N LYS A 75 -12.97 13.07 -6.08
CA LYS A 75 -13.08 14.42 -5.50
C LYS A 75 -12.23 15.45 -6.27
N ALA A 76 -11.03 15.07 -6.70
CA ALA A 76 -10.16 15.92 -7.52
C ALA A 76 -10.65 16.05 -8.98
N GLY A 77 -11.62 15.23 -9.40
CA GLY A 77 -12.08 15.16 -10.78
C GLY A 77 -11.09 14.47 -11.72
N ASP A 78 -10.11 13.74 -11.19
CA ASP A 78 -9.06 13.09 -11.96
C ASP A 78 -9.55 11.75 -12.54
N ALA A 79 -9.81 11.75 -13.85
CA ALA A 79 -10.24 10.58 -14.58
C ALA A 79 -9.06 9.75 -15.14
N SER A 80 -7.81 10.16 -14.91
CA SER A 80 -6.62 9.39 -15.31
C SER A 80 -6.29 8.31 -14.27
N LEU A 81 -6.28 8.67 -12.99
CA LEU A 81 -6.00 7.73 -11.90
C LEU A 81 -7.15 6.77 -11.62
N TYR A 82 -8.39 7.24 -11.80
CA TYR A 82 -9.58 6.43 -11.61
C TYR A 82 -10.57 6.61 -12.77
N PRO A 83 -10.31 5.97 -13.94
CA PRO A 83 -11.11 6.13 -15.15
C PRO A 83 -12.60 5.89 -14.91
N ARG A 84 -13.47 6.65 -15.59
CA ARG A 84 -14.93 6.56 -15.45
C ARG A 84 -15.58 5.61 -16.46
N GLU A 85 -14.86 5.21 -17.50
CA GLU A 85 -15.34 4.19 -18.43
C GLU A 85 -15.58 2.89 -17.65
N LEU A 86 -16.74 2.27 -17.86
CA LEU A 86 -17.27 1.21 -17.02
C LEU A 86 -16.33 0.00 -16.95
N LYS A 87 -15.81 -0.47 -18.09
CA LYS A 87 -14.99 -1.67 -18.15
C LYS A 87 -13.59 -1.43 -17.58
N ILE A 88 -12.99 -0.28 -17.88
CA ILE A 88 -11.69 0.11 -17.33
C ILE A 88 -11.80 0.29 -15.81
N ARG A 89 -12.84 0.98 -15.32
CA ARG A 89 -13.07 1.14 -13.87
C ARG A 89 -13.27 -0.20 -13.17
N ALA A 90 -14.03 -1.11 -13.78
CA ALA A 90 -14.23 -2.45 -13.26
C ALA A 90 -12.90 -3.23 -13.16
N ASP A 91 -12.01 -3.07 -14.14
CA ASP A 91 -10.69 -3.71 -14.12
C ASP A 91 -9.75 -3.08 -13.07
N VAL A 92 -9.73 -1.75 -12.94
CA VAL A 92 -9.01 -1.08 -11.83
C VAL A 92 -9.50 -1.61 -10.48
N ASN A 93 -10.81 -1.69 -10.29
CA ASN A 93 -11.41 -2.23 -9.08
C ASN A 93 -11.04 -3.71 -8.85
N ARG A 94 -10.98 -4.54 -9.91
CA ARG A 94 -10.52 -5.93 -9.81
C ARG A 94 -9.15 -6.01 -9.14
N TRP A 95 -8.20 -5.18 -9.57
CA TRP A 95 -6.85 -5.18 -9.01
C TRP A 95 -6.76 -4.59 -7.61
N LEU A 96 -7.55 -3.56 -7.28
CA LEU A 96 -7.65 -3.03 -5.92
C LEU A 96 -8.18 -4.09 -4.94
N TYR A 97 -9.25 -4.79 -5.31
CA TYR A 97 -9.83 -5.83 -4.47
C TYR A 97 -8.92 -7.06 -4.39
N TRP A 98 -8.28 -7.44 -5.49
CA TRP A 98 -7.34 -8.56 -5.50
C TRP A 98 -6.10 -8.27 -4.65
N GLU A 99 -5.55 -7.06 -4.74
CA GLU A 99 -4.46 -6.59 -3.88
C GLU A 99 -4.83 -6.75 -2.41
N GLN A 100 -5.95 -6.16 -1.99
CA GLN A 100 -6.38 -6.19 -0.59
C GLN A 100 -6.72 -7.60 -0.09
N ALA A 101 -7.49 -8.37 -0.85
CA ALA A 101 -8.03 -9.66 -0.41
C ALA A 101 -6.99 -10.79 -0.47
N HIS A 102 -6.02 -10.70 -1.38
CA HIS A 102 -5.09 -11.80 -1.65
C HIS A 102 -3.64 -11.40 -1.46
N PHE A 103 -3.13 -10.46 -2.26
CA PHE A 103 -1.70 -10.20 -2.30
C PHE A 103 -1.19 -9.54 -1.02
N ASN A 104 -1.81 -8.45 -0.58
CA ASN A 104 -1.50 -7.75 0.66
C ASN A 104 -1.85 -8.61 1.89
N ARG A 105 -2.91 -9.42 1.81
CA ARG A 105 -3.21 -10.39 2.87
C ARG A 105 -2.05 -11.37 3.08
N ALA A 106 -1.44 -11.90 2.01
CA ALA A 106 -0.31 -12.80 2.12
C ALA A 106 0.99 -12.05 2.46
N PHE A 107 1.39 -11.11 1.62
CA PHE A 107 2.68 -10.43 1.73
C PHE A 107 2.72 -9.41 2.87
N GLY A 108 1.62 -8.68 3.10
CA GLY A 108 1.50 -7.76 4.25
C GLY A 108 1.52 -8.49 5.59
N THR A 109 0.94 -9.69 5.67
CA THR A 109 1.06 -10.53 6.88
C THR A 109 2.49 -11.04 7.05
N LEU A 110 3.17 -11.44 5.98
CA LEU A 110 4.59 -11.80 6.03
C LEU A 110 5.44 -10.64 6.54
N ILE A 111 5.24 -9.42 6.01
CA ILE A 111 5.90 -8.20 6.48
C ILE A 111 5.66 -7.99 7.98
N PHE A 112 4.39 -8.10 8.41
CA PHE A 112 4.06 -7.90 9.81
C PHE A 112 4.74 -8.93 10.71
N GLU A 113 4.61 -10.21 10.39
CA GLU A 113 5.09 -11.31 11.24
C GLU A 113 6.61 -11.38 11.29
N SER A 114 7.29 -11.15 10.16
CA SER A 114 8.75 -11.25 10.07
C SER A 114 9.50 -9.98 10.47
N ILE A 115 8.85 -8.80 10.39
CA ILE A 115 9.55 -7.51 10.56
C ILE A 115 8.92 -6.69 11.68
N ILE A 116 7.63 -6.38 11.56
CA ILE A 116 6.97 -5.41 12.45
C ILE A 116 6.83 -6.00 13.86
N LYS A 117 6.35 -7.23 13.98
CA LYS A 117 6.09 -7.89 15.26
C LYS A 117 7.37 -8.02 16.12
N PRO A 118 8.52 -8.52 15.62
CA PRO A 118 9.76 -8.55 16.40
C PRO A 118 10.24 -7.15 16.78
N LYS A 119 10.23 -6.21 15.83
CA LYS A 119 10.73 -4.84 16.02
C LYS A 119 10.02 -4.11 17.15
N PHE A 120 8.70 -4.27 17.26
CA PHE A 120 7.92 -3.61 18.30
C PHE A 120 7.73 -4.47 19.55
N GLY A 121 8.55 -5.51 19.74
CA GLY A 121 8.51 -6.36 20.94
C GLY A 121 7.20 -7.14 21.13
N MET A 122 6.44 -7.36 20.05
CA MET A 122 5.14 -8.03 20.08
C MET A 122 5.26 -9.57 20.07
N GLY A 123 6.46 -10.10 20.28
CA GLY A 123 6.78 -11.52 20.27
C GLY A 123 7.62 -11.95 19.07
N GLN A 124 7.94 -13.24 19.02
CA GLN A 124 8.71 -13.84 17.93
C GLN A 124 7.81 -14.17 16.72
N PRO A 125 8.39 -14.23 15.50
CA PRO A 125 7.66 -14.71 14.33
C PRO A 125 7.16 -16.14 14.54
N SER A 126 5.92 -16.40 14.17
CA SER A 126 5.36 -17.74 14.06
C SER A 126 5.83 -18.36 12.76
N GLN A 127 6.77 -19.31 12.85
CA GLN A 127 7.37 -19.90 11.67
C GLN A 127 6.34 -20.53 10.72
N GLY A 128 5.35 -21.24 11.26
CA GLY A 128 4.28 -21.83 10.43
C GLY A 128 3.44 -20.80 9.67
N LEU A 129 3.21 -19.62 10.26
CA LEU A 129 2.52 -18.52 9.57
C LEU A 129 3.43 -17.88 8.52
N VAL A 130 4.71 -17.70 8.82
CA VAL A 130 5.70 -17.19 7.86
C VAL A 130 5.78 -18.10 6.64
N ASP A 131 5.93 -19.41 6.84
CA ASP A 131 6.01 -20.40 5.76
C ASP A 131 4.74 -20.41 4.90
N PHE A 132 3.56 -20.38 5.54
CA PHE A 132 2.28 -20.25 4.84
C PHE A 132 2.20 -18.97 4.00
N CYS A 133 2.59 -17.82 4.57
CA CYS A 133 2.55 -16.56 3.84
C CYS A 133 3.60 -16.49 2.72
N LEU A 134 4.75 -17.15 2.84
CA LEU A 134 5.73 -17.27 1.75
C LEU A 134 5.13 -18.05 0.57
N GLU A 135 4.49 -19.19 0.83
CA GLU A 135 3.82 -19.99 -0.21
C GLU A 135 2.69 -19.21 -0.87
N GLU A 136 1.79 -18.63 -0.07
CA GLU A 136 0.65 -17.85 -0.59
C GLU A 136 1.12 -16.64 -1.39
N THR A 137 2.16 -15.92 -0.93
CA THR A 137 2.77 -14.83 -1.70
C THR A 137 3.27 -15.34 -3.04
N GLY A 138 3.88 -16.52 -3.09
CA GLY A 138 4.33 -17.17 -4.32
C GLY A 138 3.18 -17.49 -5.28
N VAL A 139 2.06 -18.01 -4.75
CA VAL A 139 0.85 -18.26 -5.54
C VAL A 139 0.32 -16.97 -6.16
N ARG A 140 0.22 -15.88 -5.38
CA ARG A 140 -0.30 -14.60 -5.87
C ARG A 140 0.68 -13.89 -6.81
N ALA A 141 1.99 -13.98 -6.53
CA ALA A 141 3.04 -13.46 -7.40
C ALA A 141 3.02 -14.12 -8.78
N ARG A 142 2.76 -15.43 -8.90
CA ARG A 142 2.61 -16.08 -10.22
C ARG A 142 1.45 -15.49 -11.05
N VAL A 143 0.33 -15.18 -10.41
CA VAL A 143 -0.83 -14.55 -11.08
C VAL A 143 -0.46 -13.15 -11.57
N LEU A 144 0.16 -12.35 -10.71
CA LEU A 144 0.55 -10.99 -11.02
C LEU A 144 1.65 -10.94 -12.10
N ASP A 145 2.66 -11.79 -12.02
CA ASP A 145 3.76 -11.85 -12.99
C ASP A 145 3.26 -12.23 -14.38
N ALA A 146 2.37 -13.23 -14.47
CA ALA A 146 1.74 -13.61 -15.73
C ALA A 146 0.88 -12.48 -16.31
N HIS A 147 0.15 -11.75 -15.48
CA HIS A 147 -0.63 -10.59 -15.94
C HIS A 147 0.25 -9.47 -16.49
N LEU A 148 1.39 -9.23 -15.85
CA LEU A 148 2.35 -8.18 -16.21
C LEU A 148 3.26 -8.54 -17.40
N ALA A 149 3.10 -9.73 -17.99
CA ALA A 149 3.81 -10.09 -19.21
C ALA A 149 3.41 -9.14 -20.35
N GLY A 150 4.35 -8.31 -20.79
CA GLY A 150 4.14 -7.32 -21.86
C GLY A 150 3.30 -6.09 -21.45
N ARG A 151 3.10 -5.83 -20.14
CA ARG A 151 2.35 -4.66 -19.65
C ARG A 151 3.18 -3.76 -18.77
N ASP A 152 3.14 -2.45 -18.99
CA ASP A 152 3.85 -1.49 -18.15
C ASP A 152 3.03 -1.00 -16.95
N THR A 153 1.71 -1.16 -17.00
CA THR A 153 0.78 -0.82 -15.92
C THR A 153 -0.20 -1.98 -15.68
N LEU A 154 -0.90 -1.96 -14.55
CA LEU A 154 -1.88 -3.01 -14.23
C LEU A 154 -3.10 -2.97 -15.14
N VAL A 155 -3.55 -1.78 -15.55
CA VAL A 155 -4.77 -1.60 -16.34
C VAL A 155 -4.56 -0.51 -17.38
N GLY A 156 -4.72 -0.87 -18.66
CA GLY A 156 -4.56 0.05 -19.78
C GLY A 156 -3.10 0.46 -20.00
N ASP A 157 -2.91 1.71 -20.41
CA ASP A 157 -1.61 2.26 -20.86
C ASP A 157 -1.11 3.39 -19.94
N ALA A 158 -1.76 3.61 -18.78
CA ALA A 158 -1.43 4.69 -17.86
C ALA A 158 -1.57 4.24 -16.40
N VAL A 159 -0.81 4.89 -15.51
CA VAL A 159 -0.83 4.62 -14.08
C VAL A 159 -2.22 4.93 -13.50
N THR A 160 -2.75 4.00 -12.72
CA THR A 160 -4.02 4.14 -12.00
C THR A 160 -3.83 3.97 -10.50
N ILE A 161 -4.90 4.17 -9.71
CA ILE A 161 -4.88 3.83 -8.28
C ILE A 161 -4.59 2.35 -8.01
N ALA A 162 -4.80 1.44 -8.97
CA ALA A 162 -4.39 0.04 -8.84
C ALA A 162 -2.87 -0.10 -8.76
N ASP A 163 -2.12 0.67 -9.56
CA ASP A 163 -0.67 0.66 -9.55
C ASP A 163 -0.12 1.20 -8.22
N TYR A 164 -0.71 2.30 -7.72
CA TYR A 164 -0.39 2.83 -6.39
C TYR A 164 -0.63 1.80 -5.29
N ALA A 165 -1.72 1.03 -5.37
CA ALA A 165 -2.01 -0.03 -4.42
C ALA A 165 -0.93 -1.12 -4.42
N MET A 166 -0.44 -1.50 -5.59
CA MET A 166 0.53 -2.57 -5.74
C MET A 166 1.95 -2.16 -5.36
N VAL A 167 2.44 -1.03 -5.87
CA VAL A 167 3.84 -0.61 -5.69
C VAL A 167 4.16 -0.19 -4.25
N CYS A 168 3.18 0.17 -3.43
CA CYS A 168 3.41 0.54 -2.03
C CYS A 168 3.95 -0.62 -1.17
N LEU A 169 3.74 -1.86 -1.58
CA LEU A 169 4.27 -3.05 -0.91
C LEU A 169 5.73 -3.34 -1.29
N GLU A 170 6.17 -2.88 -2.46
CA GLU A 170 7.48 -3.24 -3.02
C GLU A 170 8.66 -2.74 -2.18
N ALA A 171 8.50 -1.71 -1.35
CA ALA A 171 9.59 -1.26 -0.47
C ALA A 171 10.07 -2.35 0.52
N TYR A 172 9.31 -3.43 0.68
CA TYR A 172 9.67 -4.60 1.48
C TYR A 172 10.24 -5.76 0.66
N ARG A 173 10.49 -5.57 -0.64
CA ARG A 173 10.98 -6.59 -1.59
C ARG A 173 12.34 -7.19 -1.18
N GLY A 174 13.18 -6.44 -0.47
CA GLY A 174 14.44 -6.93 0.11
C GLY A 174 14.40 -7.18 1.63
N ALA A 175 13.23 -6.99 2.26
CA ALA A 175 13.08 -7.00 3.71
C ALA A 175 12.61 -8.36 4.26
N THR A 176 12.06 -9.21 3.39
CA THR A 176 11.47 -10.50 3.75
C THR A 176 12.25 -11.64 3.09
N ALA A 177 12.03 -12.87 3.58
CA ALA A 177 12.63 -14.07 2.99
C ALA A 177 12.00 -14.49 1.63
N PHE A 178 11.00 -13.75 1.13
CA PHE A 178 10.35 -14.11 -0.12
C PHE A 178 11.29 -13.91 -1.32
N GLY A 179 11.48 -14.97 -2.10
CA GLY A 179 12.38 -14.96 -3.26
C GLY A 179 11.74 -14.32 -4.49
N TRP A 180 12.14 -13.09 -4.81
CA TRP A 180 11.60 -12.35 -5.96
C TRP A 180 12.23 -12.66 -7.31
N THR A 181 13.40 -13.31 -7.34
CA THR A 181 14.17 -13.61 -8.56
C THR A 181 13.34 -14.28 -9.67
N PRO A 182 12.43 -15.23 -9.40
CA PRO A 182 11.64 -15.88 -10.45
C PRO A 182 10.59 -14.97 -11.12
N PHE A 183 10.27 -13.81 -10.55
CA PHE A 183 9.17 -12.94 -10.99
C PHE A 183 9.68 -11.71 -11.76
N ALA A 184 10.26 -11.97 -12.94
CA ALA A 184 10.92 -10.94 -13.74
C ALA A 184 9.97 -9.82 -14.20
N ASN A 185 8.71 -10.13 -14.51
CA ASN A 185 7.74 -9.12 -14.96
C ASN A 185 7.32 -8.21 -13.80
N ILE A 186 7.13 -8.79 -12.59
CA ILE A 186 6.88 -8.00 -11.38
C ILE A 186 8.07 -7.08 -11.09
N ASN A 187 9.29 -7.61 -11.14
CA ASN A 187 10.47 -6.82 -10.83
C ASN A 187 10.63 -5.64 -11.80
N ARG A 188 10.52 -5.89 -13.10
CA ARG A 188 10.53 -4.85 -14.14
C ARG A 188 9.42 -3.83 -13.91
N TYR A 189 8.19 -4.29 -13.65
CA TYR A 189 7.05 -3.42 -13.40
C TYR A 189 7.30 -2.47 -12.23
N PHE A 190 7.76 -3.00 -11.09
CA PHE A 190 8.05 -2.19 -9.92
C PHE A 190 9.17 -1.17 -10.17
N ASP A 191 10.25 -1.59 -10.84
CA ASP A 191 11.35 -0.70 -11.17
C ASP A 191 10.87 0.41 -12.13
N SER A 192 10.02 0.08 -13.10
CA SER A 192 9.43 1.04 -14.04
C SER A 192 8.51 2.05 -13.33
N ILE A 193 7.55 1.57 -12.53
CA ILE A 193 6.61 2.44 -11.80
C ILE A 193 7.37 3.43 -10.92
N ARG A 194 8.45 2.98 -10.25
CA ARG A 194 9.29 3.86 -9.42
C ARG A 194 9.89 5.04 -10.17
N GLN A 195 10.15 4.90 -11.47
CA GLN A 195 10.74 5.93 -12.31
C GLN A 195 9.69 6.83 -12.99
N THR A 196 8.40 6.48 -12.90
CA THR A 196 7.36 7.33 -13.48
C THR A 196 7.33 8.69 -12.79
N GLU A 197 7.12 9.76 -13.55
CA GLU A 197 6.94 11.11 -12.99
C GLU A 197 5.82 11.13 -11.95
N ALA A 198 4.76 10.38 -12.22
CA ALA A 198 3.64 10.14 -11.31
C ALA A 198 4.11 9.60 -9.95
N TRP A 199 4.99 8.58 -9.93
CA TRP A 199 5.53 8.06 -8.68
C TRP A 199 6.62 8.94 -8.09
N VAL A 200 7.55 9.50 -8.86
CA VAL A 200 8.64 10.34 -8.32
C VAL A 200 8.09 11.58 -7.60
N LYS A 201 7.03 12.20 -8.13
CA LYS A 201 6.34 13.32 -7.46
C LYS A 201 5.53 12.85 -6.25
N ALA A 202 4.91 11.68 -6.36
CA ALA A 202 3.98 11.18 -5.38
C ALA A 202 4.62 10.40 -4.24
N ALA A 203 5.79 9.82 -4.47
CA ALA A 203 6.44 8.91 -3.56
C ALA A 203 6.61 9.66 -2.24
N PRO A 204 6.10 9.13 -1.12
CA PRO A 204 6.60 9.54 0.18
C PRO A 204 8.13 9.55 0.07
N PRO A 205 8.84 10.60 0.57
CA PRO A 205 10.30 10.64 0.46
C PRO A 205 10.80 9.25 0.78
N GLU A 206 11.68 8.72 -0.09
CA GLU A 206 12.35 7.47 0.20
C GLU A 206 12.70 7.54 1.67
N THR A 207 12.25 6.56 2.43
CA THR A 207 12.84 6.35 3.71
C THR A 207 14.32 6.19 3.35
N THR A 208 15.11 7.26 3.54
CA THR A 208 16.53 7.45 3.23
C THR A 208 17.39 6.61 4.15
N VAL A 209 16.96 5.38 4.26
CA VAL A 209 16.85 4.68 5.50
C VAL A 209 16.61 3.28 4.97
N ALA A 210 17.70 2.52 4.85
CA ALA A 210 17.60 1.11 4.51
C ALA A 210 16.51 0.50 5.42
N VAL A 211 15.84 -0.57 5.02
CA VAL A 211 14.89 -1.29 5.91
C VAL A 211 15.36 -1.36 7.39
N PRO A 212 16.66 -1.53 7.71
CA PRO A 212 17.19 -1.41 9.07
C PRO A 212 17.10 -0.02 9.74
N ASP A 213 17.14 1.09 9.02
CA ASP A 213 17.13 2.43 9.59
C ASP A 213 15.70 2.95 9.83
N LEU A 214 14.66 2.27 9.30
CA LEU A 214 13.23 2.68 9.42
C LEU A 214 12.70 2.49 10.86
N ILE A 215 13.64 2.29 11.77
CA ILE A 215 13.63 1.64 13.06
C ILE A 215 14.51 2.54 13.94
N PRO A 216 13.95 3.33 14.87
CA PRO A 216 14.75 3.83 15.97
C PRO A 216 15.24 2.62 16.78
N ALA A 217 16.52 2.64 17.16
CA ALA A 217 17.17 1.61 17.98
C ALA A 217 16.41 1.32 19.30
#